data_AF-A0A7V2MHH8-F1
#
_entry.id   AF-A0A7V2MHH8-F1
#
_cell.length_a   1.000
_cell.length_b   1.000
_cell.length_c   1.000
_cell.angle_alpha   90.00
_cell.angle_beta   90.00
_cell.angle_gamma   90.00
#
_symmetry.space_group_name_H-M   'P 1'
#
loop_
_entity.id
_entity.type
_entity.pdbx_description
1 polymer ?
#
loop_
_entity_poly.entity_id
_entity_poly.type
_entity_poly.pdbx_seq_one_letter_code
_entity_poly.pdbx_strand_id
1 'polypeptide(L)' 'MVIYLPAQANDDAPLLDELTPREIVAELDKYVIGQAEAKKAVAVALRNRIRRQKLDPEMAEEVMPKNILMI' A
#
# COMPACT_ATOMS: atom_id res chain seq x y z
N MET A 1 20.40 -6.74 37.69
CA MET A 1 19.59 -7.74 36.97
C MET A 1 18.65 -6.96 36.06
N VAL A 2 19.07 -6.72 34.81
CA VAL A 2 18.29 -5.96 33.83
C VAL A 2 17.62 -7.00 32.95
N ILE A 3 16.30 -7.10 33.08
CA ILE A 3 15.49 -8.02 32.30
C ILE A 3 15.45 -7.48 30.88
N TYR A 4 16.17 -8.13 29.96
CA TYR A 4 15.96 -7.93 28.53
C TYR A 4 14.62 -8.56 28.17
N LEU A 5 13.62 -7.71 27.92
CA LEU A 5 12.39 -8.13 27.27
C LEU A 5 12.77 -8.47 25.81
N PRO A 6 12.43 -9.65 25.28
CA PRO A 6 12.65 -9.93 23.87
C PRO A 6 11.80 -8.95 23.06
N ALA A 7 12.47 -8.17 22.21
CA ALA A 7 11.82 -7.37 21.19
C ALA A 7 10.83 -8.28 20.45
N GLN A 8 9.56 -7.91 20.51
CA GLN A 8 8.50 -8.63 19.82
C GLN A 8 8.87 -8.65 18.34
N ALA A 9 9.18 -9.85 17.84
CA ALA A 9 9.36 -10.09 16.42
C ALA A 9 8.07 -9.71 15.70
N ASN A 10 8.10 -8.60 14.96
CA ASN A 10 7.29 -8.29 13.77
C ASN A 10 7.66 -6.93 13.13
N ASP A 11 8.86 -6.38 13.39
CA ASP A 11 9.27 -5.06 12.86
C ASP A 11 9.80 -5.09 11.41
N ASP A 12 9.83 -6.26 10.76
CA ASP A 12 10.20 -6.41 9.34
C ASP A 12 8.97 -6.34 8.40
N ALA A 13 7.93 -5.61 8.79
CA ALA A 13 6.84 -5.32 7.87
C ALA A 13 7.35 -4.28 6.84
N PRO A 14 7.36 -4.60 5.53
CA PRO A 14 7.77 -3.63 4.52
C PRO A 14 6.90 -2.38 4.65
N LEU A 15 7.54 -1.20 4.65
CA LEU A 15 6.85 0.08 4.60
C LEU A 15 5.85 0.04 3.42
N LEU A 16 4.61 0.47 3.66
CA LEU A 16 3.54 0.51 2.65
C LEU A 16 3.97 1.21 1.36
N ASP A 17 4.95 2.12 1.45
CA ASP A 17 5.53 2.90 0.36
C ASP A 17 6.39 2.07 -0.62
N GLU A 18 6.80 0.87 -0.24
CA GLU A 18 7.64 -0.03 -1.04
C GLU A 18 6.81 -1.10 -1.75
N LEU A 19 5.67 -1.48 -1.16
CA LEU A 19 4.81 -2.56 -1.64
C LEU A 19 4.35 -2.36 -3.08
N THR A 20 4.64 -3.34 -3.93
CA THR A 20 4.14 -3.41 -5.29
C THR A 20 2.63 -3.70 -5.29
N PRO A 21 1.91 -3.36 -6.38
CA PRO A 21 0.48 -3.68 -6.46
C PRO A 21 0.17 -5.16 -6.24
N ARG A 22 1.09 -6.07 -6.59
CA ARG A 22 0.91 -7.53 -6.39
C ARG A 22 0.98 -7.91 -4.91
N GLU A 23 1.93 -7.32 -4.18
CA GLU A 23 2.07 -7.56 -2.74
C GLU A 23 0.89 -6.95 -1.96
N ILE A 24 0.39 -5.78 -2.38
CA ILE A 24 -0.81 -5.18 -1.78
C ILE A 24 -2.01 -6.09 -1.97
N VAL A 25 -2.21 -6.67 -3.16
CA VAL A 25 -3.30 -7.64 -3.41
C VAL A 25 -3.11 -8.89 -2.54
N ALA A 26 -1.89 -9.42 -2.44
CA ALA A 26 -1.61 -10.60 -1.60
C ALA A 26 -1.88 -10.33 -0.11
N GLU A 27 -1.63 -9.11 0.37
CA GLU A 27 -1.99 -8.70 1.73
C GLU A 27 -3.50 -8.60 1.90
N LEU A 28 -4.20 -8.00 0.93
CA LEU A 28 -5.66 -7.90 0.93
C LEU A 28 -6.34 -9.27 0.85
N ASP A 29 -5.73 -10.26 0.17
CA ASP A 29 -6.23 -11.63 0.06
C ASP A 29 -6.29 -12.35 1.42
N LYS A 30 -5.49 -11.92 2.42
CA LYS A 30 -5.54 -12.49 3.77
C LYS A 30 -6.81 -12.11 4.54
N TYR A 31 -7.40 -10.96 4.21
CA TYR A 31 -8.52 -10.38 4.97
C TYR A 31 -9.83 -10.32 4.18
N VAL A 32 -9.75 -10.27 2.85
CA VAL A 32 -10.91 -10.17 1.95
C VAL A 32 -10.91 -11.39 1.04
N ILE A 33 -12.03 -12.09 0.92
CA ILE A 33 -12.17 -13.26 0.04
C ILE A 33 -12.80 -12.82 -1.29
N GLY A 34 -12.25 -13.25 -2.42
CA GLY A 34 -12.77 -12.89 -3.76
C GLY A 34 -12.44 -11.46 -4.19
N GLN A 35 -13.32 -10.85 -5.00
CA GLN A 35 -13.23 -9.43 -5.42
C GLN A 35 -11.89 -9.02 -6.06
N ALA A 36 -11.37 -9.86 -6.97
CA ALA A 36 -10.06 -9.68 -7.57
C ALA A 36 -9.90 -8.33 -8.30
N GLU A 37 -10.94 -7.87 -8.99
CA GLU A 37 -10.91 -6.58 -9.70
C GLU A 37 -10.86 -5.39 -8.74
N ALA A 38 -11.64 -5.42 -7.66
CA ALA A 38 -11.63 -4.36 -6.65
C ALA A 38 -10.27 -4.28 -5.93
N LYS A 39 -9.69 -5.42 -5.53
CA LYS A 39 -8.37 -5.47 -4.91
C LYS A 39 -7.29 -4.89 -5.82
N LYS A 40 -7.32 -5.25 -7.11
CA LYS A 40 -6.41 -4.72 -8.11
C LYS A 40 -6.58 -3.21 -8.29
N ALA A 41 -7.83 -2.72 -8.36
CA ALA A 41 -8.12 -1.29 -8.50
C ALA A 41 -7.55 -0.50 -7.31
N VAL A 42 -7.81 -0.95 -6.08
CA VAL A 42 -7.30 -0.32 -4.85
C VAL A 42 -5.78 -0.34 -4.80
N ALA A 43 -5.15 -1.48 -5.10
CA ALA A 43 -3.69 -1.61 -5.10
C ALA A 43 -3.03 -0.64 -6.10
N VAL A 44 -3.61 -0.47 -7.28
CA VAL A 44 -3.11 0.48 -8.29
C VAL A 44 -3.32 1.93 -7.85
N ALA A 45 -4.48 2.28 -7.30
CA ALA A 45 -4.74 3.64 -6.81
C ALA A 45 -3.79 4.02 -5.67
N LEU A 46 -3.56 3.10 -4.72
CA LEU A 46 -2.61 3.31 -3.64
C LEU A 46 -1.18 3.51 -4.17
N ARG A 47 -0.74 2.65 -5.10
CA ARG A 47 0.60 2.79 -5.70
C ARG A 47 0.75 4.08 -6.50
N ASN A 48 -0.30 4.54 -7.18
CA ASN A 48 -0.28 5.82 -7.90
C ASN A 48 -0.14 7.01 -6.94
N ARG A 49 -0.72 6.94 -5.75
CA ARG A 49 -0.54 7.97 -4.71
C ARG A 49 0.92 8.06 -4.25
N ILE A 50 1.53 6.91 -3.97
CA ILE A 50 2.95 6.84 -3.57
C ILE A 50 3.86 7.35 -4.70
N ARG A 51 3.56 6.99 -5.95
CA ARG A 51 4.30 7.50 -7.12
C ARG A 51 4.20 9.02 -7.23
N ARG A 52 3.00 9.59 -7.04
CA ARG A 52 2.81 11.04 -7.06
C ARG A 52 3.61 11.75 -5.98
N GLN A 53 3.71 11.19 -4.79
CA GLN A 53 4.52 11.76 -3.70
C GLN A 53 6.02 11.79 -4.00
N LYS A 54 6.49 10.96 -4.96
CA LYS A 54 7.89 10.91 -5.40
C LYS A 54 8.16 11.76 -6.64
N LEU A 55 7.16 12.44 -7.20
CA LEU A 55 7.33 13.36 -8.32
C LEU A 55 7.76 14.74 -7.82
N ASP A 56 8.39 15.52 -8.71
CA ASP A 56 8.65 16.93 -8.46
C ASP A 56 7.34 17.71 -8.22
N PRO A 57 7.35 18.76 -7.39
CA PRO A 57 6.14 19.46 -6.97
C PRO A 57 5.27 19.97 -8.12
N GLU A 58 5.90 20.54 -9.16
CA GLU A 58 5.20 21.06 -10.34
C GLU A 58 4.44 19.95 -11.09
N MET A 59 5.08 18.78 -11.27
CA MET A 59 4.48 17.62 -11.92
C MET A 59 3.42 16.94 -11.03
N ALA A 60 3.59 16.99 -9.72
CA ALA A 60 2.66 16.38 -8.77
C ALA A 60 1.30 17.10 -8.74
N GLU A 61 1.28 18.42 -8.94
CA GLU A 61 0.05 19.22 -9.00
C GLU A 61 -0.82 18.89 -10.22
N GLU A 62 -0.21 18.56 -11.35
CA GLU A 62 -0.92 18.15 -12.57
C GLU A 62 -1.53 16.74 -12.46
N VAL A 63 -1.06 15.92 -11.52
CA VAL A 63 -1.51 14.52 -11.36
C VAL A 63 -2.71 14.45 -10.41
N MET A 64 -3.90 14.35 -11.00
CA MET A 64 -5.15 14.15 -10.26
C MET A 64 -5.25 12.75 -9.61
N PRO A 65 -5.84 12.64 -8.40
CA PRO A 65 -6.12 11.36 -7.77
C PRO A 65 -7.03 10.46 -8.62
N LYS A 66 -6.74 9.15 -8.63
CA LYS A 66 -7.61 8.14 -9.26
C LYS A 66 -8.61 7.63 -8.24
N ASN A 67 -9.73 8.35 -8.09
CA ASN A 67 -10.83 7.92 -7.24
C ASN A 67 -11.52 6.69 -7.84
N ILE A 68 -11.92 5.74 -6.99
CA ILE A 68 -12.58 4.51 -7.40
C ILE A 68 -14.01 4.55 -6.89
N LEU A 69 -14.98 4.37 -7.79
CA LEU A 69 -16.35 4.04 -7.43
C LEU A 69 -16.48 2.51 -7.48
N MET A 70 -16.83 1.89 -6.37
CA MET A 70 -17.07 0.44 -6.29
C MET A 70 -18.58 0.18 -6.37
N ILE A 71 -18.98 -0.77 -7.22
CA ILE A 71 -20.35 -1.24 -7.43
C ILE A 71 -20.33 -2.76 -7.43
#